data_AF-A0AAU0U8G1-F1
#
_entry.id   AF-A0AAU0U8G1-F1
#
_cell.length_a   1.000
_cell.length_b   1.000
_cell.length_c   1.000
_cell.angle_alpha   90.00
_cell.angle_beta   90.00
_cell.angle_gamma   90.00
#
_symmetry.space_group_name_H-M   'P 1'
#
loop_
_entity.id
_entity.type
_entity.pdbx_description
1 polymer ?
#
loop_
_entity_poly.entity_id
_entity_poly.type
_entity_poly.pdbx_seq_one_letter_code
_entity_poly.pdbx_strand_id
1 'polypeptide(L)'
;MGLVKISEHMHANARTASAALSRSINAQAEHWMKIGMMAELHPALNYSDICQLLIRAENAGGTVLSVTPFGLSPSMENLQEAL
;
A
#
# COMPACT_ATOMS: atom_id res chain seq x y z
N MET A 1 12.07 12.30 8.61
CA MET A 1 11.92 10.94 8.03
C MET A 1 13.23 10.20 8.14
N GLY A 2 13.22 8.92 8.55
CA GLY A 2 14.41 8.06 8.61
C GLY A 2 14.81 7.57 7.22
N LEU A 3 16.11 7.35 7.00
CA LEU A 3 16.63 6.79 5.74
C LEU A 3 16.65 5.26 5.83
N VAL A 4 15.92 4.60 4.92
CA VAL A 4 15.99 3.14 4.76
C VAL A 4 17.08 2.82 3.75
N LYS A 5 18.13 2.11 4.18
CA LYS A 5 19.19 1.63 3.28
C LYS A 5 18.74 0.36 2.58
N ILE A 6 18.91 0.33 1.26
CA ILE A 6 18.71 -0.86 0.42
C ILE A 6 19.99 -1.16 -0.36
N SER A 7 20.13 -2.36 -0.91
CA SER A 7 21.28 -2.72 -1.74
C SER A 7 21.29 -1.94 -3.06
N GLU A 8 22.47 -1.73 -3.65
CA GLU A 8 22.63 -1.04 -4.93
C GLU A 8 21.83 -1.74 -6.04
N HIS A 9 21.83 -3.07 -6.05
CA HIS A 9 21.04 -3.86 -6.99
C HIS A 9 19.53 -3.59 -6.84
N MET A 10 19.03 -3.45 -5.61
CA MET A 10 17.62 -3.14 -5.38
C MET A 10 17.28 -1.71 -5.82
N HIS A 11 18.19 -0.77 -5.61
CA HIS A 11 18.04 0.61 -6.10
C HIS A 11 17.98 0.66 -7.63
N ALA A 12 18.84 -0.10 -8.33
CA ALA A 12 18.81 -0.23 -9.79
C ALA A 12 17.49 -0.84 -10.31
N ASN A 13 16.97 -1.86 -9.63
CA ASN A 13 15.66 -2.45 -9.95
C ASN A 13 14.52 -1.43 -9.78
N ALA A 14 14.51 -0.70 -8.66
CA ALA A 14 13.52 0.34 -8.40
C ALA A 14 13.57 1.44 -9.47
N ARG A 15 14.77 1.85 -9.91
CA ARG A 15 14.95 2.84 -10.98
C ARG A 15 14.40 2.35 -12.32
N THR A 16 14.68 1.10 -12.70
CA THR A 16 14.17 0.51 -13.94
C THR A 16 12.65 0.42 -13.94
N ALA A 17 12.06 -0.10 -12.85
CA ALA A 17 10.61 -0.21 -12.72
C ALA A 17 9.91 1.16 -12.68
N SER A 18 10.51 2.14 -12.00
CA SER A 18 10.05 3.54 -11.95
C SER A 18 9.93 4.14 -13.35
N ALA A 19 10.94 3.95 -14.20
CA ALA A 19 10.92 4.43 -15.58
C ALA A 19 9.86 3.70 -16.44
N ALA A 20 9.73 2.38 -16.29
CA ALA A 20 8.77 1.57 -17.05
C ALA A 20 7.31 1.84 -16.65
N LEU A 21 7.06 2.16 -15.38
CA LEU A 21 5.72 2.31 -14.80
C LEU A 21 5.36 3.76 -14.49
N SER A 22 6.09 4.71 -15.06
CA SER A 22 5.84 6.16 -15.02
C SER A 22 5.55 6.71 -13.62
N ARG A 23 6.39 6.34 -12.63
CA ARG A 23 6.30 6.79 -11.23
C ARG A 23 7.67 7.18 -10.69
N SER A 24 7.75 7.96 -9.61
CA SER A 24 9.05 8.26 -8.98
C SER A 24 9.67 7.01 -8.34
N ILE A 25 10.99 7.00 -8.11
CA ILE A 25 11.68 5.88 -7.44
C ILE A 25 11.10 5.63 -6.05
N ASN A 26 10.81 6.70 -5.30
CA ASN A 26 10.21 6.57 -3.98
C ASN A 26 8.80 6.00 -4.05
N ALA A 27 7.97 6.46 -4.99
CA ALA A 27 6.62 5.91 -5.19
C ALA A 27 6.66 4.43 -5.63
N GLN A 28 7.66 4.04 -6.42
CA GLN A 28 7.89 2.63 -6.78
C GLN A 28 8.26 1.77 -5.56
N ALA A 29 9.16 2.27 -4.71
CA ALA A 29 9.56 1.59 -3.49
C ALA A 29 8.37 1.47 -2.52
N GLU A 30 7.60 2.54 -2.34
CA GLU A 30 6.41 2.56 -1.49
C GLU A 30 5.35 1.57 -2.00
N HIS A 31 5.11 1.50 -3.31
CA HIS A 31 4.21 0.52 -3.91
C HIS A 31 4.63 -0.91 -3.55
N TRP A 32 5.90 -1.27 -3.72
CA TRP A 32 6.39 -2.60 -3.36
C TRP A 32 6.26 -2.90 -1.86
N MET A 33 6.53 -1.92 -1.00
CA MET A 33 6.36 -2.08 0.46
C MET A 33 4.89 -2.33 0.82
N LYS A 34 3.96 -1.56 0.24
CA LYS A 34 2.50 -1.75 0.43
C LYS A 34 2.05 -3.13 -0.06
N ILE A 35 2.45 -3.53 -1.26
CA ILE A 35 2.12 -4.85 -1.80
C ILE A 35 2.69 -5.98 -0.92
N GLY A 36 3.96 -5.90 -0.54
CA GLY A 36 4.63 -6.93 0.25
C GLY A 36 3.98 -7.12 1.62
N MET A 37 3.65 -6.03 2.30
CA MET A 37 2.94 -6.09 3.57
C MET A 37 1.53 -6.66 3.45
N MET A 38 0.78 -6.28 2.41
CA MET A 38 -0.56 -6.82 2.20
C MET A 38 -0.54 -8.31 1.84
N ALA A 39 0.47 -8.76 1.08
CA ALA A 39 0.67 -10.18 0.78
C ALA A 39 1.00 -10.99 2.04
N GLU A 40 1.81 -10.42 2.95
CA GLU A 40 2.13 -11.05 4.24
C GLU A 40 0.90 -11.17 5.15
N LEU A 41 0.11 -10.09 5.26
CA LEU A 41 -1.08 -10.03 6.11
C LEU A 41 -2.26 -10.84 5.56
N HIS A 42 -2.32 -10.98 4.23
CA HIS A 42 -3.42 -11.67 3.54
C HIS A 42 -2.89 -12.63 2.47
N PRO A 43 -2.28 -13.77 2.87
CA PRO A 43 -1.63 -14.70 1.95
C PRO A 43 -2.55 -15.34 0.89
N ALA A 44 -3.87 -15.31 1.12
CA ALA A 44 -4.87 -15.83 0.21
C ALA A 44 -5.26 -14.85 -0.92
N LEU A 45 -4.89 -13.56 -0.81
CA LEU A 45 -5.21 -12.57 -1.82
C LEU A 45 -4.21 -12.62 -2.96
N ASN A 46 -4.70 -12.49 -4.18
CA ASN A 46 -3.83 -12.30 -5.33
C ASN A 46 -3.44 -10.81 -5.49
N TYR A 47 -2.50 -10.54 -6.40
CA TYR A 47 -2.03 -9.17 -6.65
C TYR A 47 -3.14 -8.18 -7.04
N SER A 48 -4.12 -8.61 -7.84
CA SER A 48 -5.25 -7.76 -8.25
C SER A 48 -6.12 -7.38 -7.05
N ASP A 49 -6.43 -8.35 -6.19
CA ASP A 49 -7.22 -8.12 -4.97
C ASP A 49 -6.51 -7.13 -4.04
N ILE A 50 -5.20 -7.31 -3.86
CA ILE A 50 -4.38 -6.39 -3.07
C ILE A 50 -4.44 -4.97 -3.65
N CYS A 51 -4.34 -4.81 -4.98
CA CYS A 51 -4.40 -3.49 -5.61
C CYS A 51 -5.76 -2.81 -5.39
N GLN A 52 -6.87 -3.56 -5.54
CA GLN A 52 -8.20 -3.02 -5.27
C GLN A 52 -8.33 -2.58 -3.81
N LEU A 53 -7.77 -3.36 -2.88
CA LEU A 53 -7.81 -3.09 -1.46
C LEU A 53 -7.01 -1.82 -1.10
N LEU A 54 -5.84 -1.62 -1.72
CA LEU A 54 -5.05 -0.39 -1.58
C LEU A 54 -5.78 0.84 -2.13
N ILE A 55 -6.46 0.73 -3.28
CA ILE A 55 -7.24 1.84 -3.85
C ILE A 55 -8.38 2.24 -2.91
N ARG A 56 -9.09 1.25 -2.33
CA ARG A 56 -10.17 1.52 -1.37
C ARG A 56 -9.64 2.22 -0.13
N ALA A 57 -8.48 1.80 0.37
CA ALA A 57 -7.82 2.42 1.52
C ALA A 57 -7.50 3.89 1.28
N GLU A 58 -6.89 4.20 0.13
CA GLU A 58 -6.53 5.57 -0.26
C GLU A 58 -7.77 6.46 -0.35
N ASN A 59 -8.84 5.98 -1.00
CA ASN A 59 -10.10 6.71 -1.12
C ASN A 59 -10.78 7.00 0.23
N ALA A 60 -10.52 6.18 1.24
CA ALA A 60 -11.05 6.35 2.59
C ALA A 60 -10.13 7.16 3.51
N GLY A 61 -9.00 7.68 3.00
CA GLY A 61 -7.97 8.33 3.81
C GLY A 61 -7.29 7.40 4.82
N GLY A 62 -7.44 6.08 4.63
CA GLY A 62 -6.89 5.05 5.52
C GLY A 62 -5.43 4.76 5.22
N THR A 63 -4.73 4.21 6.22
CA THR A 63 -3.38 3.67 6.01
C THR A 63 -3.47 2.21 5.59
N VAL A 64 -2.43 1.67 4.98
CA VAL A 64 -2.39 0.25 4.56
C VAL A 64 -2.63 -0.74 5.71
N LEU A 65 -2.37 -0.34 6.97
CA LEU A 65 -2.62 -1.16 8.16
C LEU A 65 -4.07 -1.11 8.65
N SER A 66 -4.84 -0.08 8.28
CA SER A 66 -6.26 0.01 8.64
C SER A 66 -7.16 -0.78 7.68
N VAL A 67 -6.57 -1.49 6.73
CA VAL A 67 -7.31 -2.14 5.66
C VAL A 67 -7.60 -3.58 6.03
N THR A 68 -8.88 -3.95 6.06
CA THR A 68 -9.27 -5.35 6.21
C THR A 68 -9.94 -5.86 4.93
N PRO A 69 -9.79 -7.16 4.59
CA PRO A 69 -10.39 -7.72 3.38
C PRO A 69 -11.92 -7.61 3.34
N PHE A 70 -12.55 -7.49 4.51
CA PHE A 70 -14.01 -7.52 4.67
C PHE A 70 -14.65 -6.14 4.87
N GLY A 71 -13.88 -5.06 4.77
CA GLY A 71 -14.36 -3.70 4.91
C GLY A 71 -13.34 -2.80 5.58
N LEU A 72 -13.31 -1.54 5.17
CA LEU A 72 -12.63 -0.51 5.96
C LEU A 72 -13.40 -0.40 7.27
N SER A 73 -12.73 -0.54 8.42
CA SER A 73 -13.36 -0.16 9.68
C SER A 73 -13.83 1.29 9.52
N PRO A 74 -15.12 1.61 9.73
CA PRO A 74 -15.55 3.00 9.67
C PRO A 74 -14.66 3.79 10.62
N SER A 75 -14.14 4.93 10.14
CA SER A 75 -13.46 5.87 11.01
C SER A 75 -14.40 6.15 12.19
N MET A 76 -13.85 6.11 13.41
CA MET A 76 -14.61 6.38 14.64
C MET A 76 -15.21 7.80 14.67
N GLU A 77 -14.95 8.65 13.66
CA GLU A 77 -15.58 9.96 13.48
C GLU A 77 -17.07 9.86 13.11
N ASN A 78 -17.50 8.82 12.39
CA ASN A 78 -18.88 8.74 11.90
C ASN A 78 -19.87 8.12 12.91
N LEU A 79 -19.41 7.73 14.11
CA LEU A 79 -20.26 7.17 15.16
C LEU A 79 -21.06 8.21 15.94
N GLN A 80 -20.76 9.50 15.79
CA GLN A 80 -21.51 10.57 16.46
C GLN A 80 -22.77 11.02 15.70
N GLU A 81 -22.94 10.65 14.42
CA GLU A 81 -24.15 11.00 13.65
C GLU A 81 -25.22 9.88 13.62
N ALA A 82 -24.96 8.73 14.25
CA ALA A 82 -25.83 7.55 14.18
C ALA A 82 -26.65 7.26 15.46
N LEU A 83 -26.75 8.20 16.40
CA LEU A 83 -27.62 8.16 17.59
C LEU A 83 -28.33 9.50 17.79
#